data_AF-A0A9W9XCP4-F1
#
_entry.id   AF-A0A9W9XCP4-F1
#
_cell.length_a   1.000
_cell.length_b   1.000
_cell.length_c   1.000
_cell.angle_alpha   90.00
_cell.angle_beta   90.00
_cell.angle_gamma   90.00
#
_symmetry.space_group_name_H-M   'P 1'
#
loop_
_entity.id
_entity.type
_entity.pdbx_description
1 polymer ?
#
loop_
_entity_poly.entity_id
_entity_poly.type
_entity_poly.pdbx_seq_one_letter_code
_entity_poly.pdbx_strand_id
1 'polypeptide(L)'
;MFPTFHLIALAAPRRDRSIRRSPDLQRAPTLLSILPAFYTSTLSSPSKPSIHLDSSLFFMLNRLNLLTRQLARPFGSVRAASPTLPTTSLTRRSGPFAMTSAPNSSTIHTAACLIIGDEVLGGKTVDTNSAYMAKFCFGLGIQLKRIEVIPDDEEDIMEAVRRMSDNYDFVVTSGGIGPTHDDITYQSIAKAFGLKLQLHQPAFERMKRLSRPHPKQPNFDWETPSPGLTAKLRMVELPYDPNVSAESQALFVADDLWVPIAVVNGNVHILPGVPRLFERLLLNMKPHLVPRLTDPEGKGTFRFLFSTPLPESAVAPFLTQLAAKVEPQGVKVGSYPRWGKKRNTVTLVGANKEYLESLVAEVEAGVEGKLVEKEDDLDPPSDTEHVYSQ
;
A
#
# COMPACT_ATOMS: atom_id res chain seq x y z
N MET A 1 -46.88 54.81 32.46
CA MET A 1 -45.96 55.67 31.68
C MET A 1 -45.13 54.78 30.78
N PHE A 2 -45.38 54.83 29.47
CA PHE A 2 -44.41 54.49 28.40
C PHE A 2 -43.34 55.60 28.32
N PRO A 3 -42.17 55.47 27.63
CA PRO A 3 -41.95 54.86 26.28
C PRO A 3 -40.65 53.99 26.18
N THR A 4 -40.31 53.18 25.18
CA THR A 4 -40.40 53.13 23.70
C THR A 4 -39.49 54.11 22.91
N PHE A 5 -38.41 53.58 22.31
CA PHE A 5 -37.70 54.08 21.10
C PHE A 5 -37.24 52.83 20.33
N HIS A 6 -37.83 52.45 19.18
CA HIS A 6 -37.59 52.87 17.78
C HIS A 6 -36.16 52.70 17.24
N LEU A 7 -35.97 51.73 16.32
CA LEU A 7 -35.42 52.02 14.99
C LEU A 7 -35.95 51.05 13.92
N ILE A 8 -36.25 51.66 12.77
CA ILE A 8 -36.93 51.15 11.57
C ILE A 8 -35.88 50.80 10.50
N ALA A 9 -36.12 49.76 9.70
CA ALA A 9 -35.71 49.74 8.28
C ALA A 9 -36.70 48.91 7.44
N LEU A 10 -37.36 49.60 6.51
CA LEU A 10 -38.32 49.13 5.52
C LEU A 10 -37.62 48.52 4.30
N ALA A 11 -38.19 47.44 3.75
CA ALA A 11 -37.95 47.03 2.37
C ALA A 11 -39.25 46.51 1.73
N ALA A 12 -39.63 47.10 0.60
CA ALA A 12 -40.72 46.70 -0.30
C ALA A 12 -40.28 47.03 -1.76
N PRO A 13 -41.04 46.69 -2.83
CA PRO A 13 -40.87 45.42 -3.55
C PRO A 13 -40.72 45.57 -5.09
N ARG A 14 -40.48 44.41 -5.74
CA ARG A 14 -40.82 43.99 -7.13
C ARG A 14 -40.59 44.93 -8.33
N ARG A 15 -39.85 44.42 -9.33
CA ARG A 15 -40.18 44.64 -10.76
C ARG A 15 -40.01 43.35 -11.58
N ASP A 16 -41.08 43.06 -12.31
CA ASP A 16 -41.25 42.09 -13.38
C ASP A 16 -40.79 42.73 -14.71
N ARG A 17 -40.23 41.93 -15.63
CA ARG A 17 -40.22 42.22 -17.08
C ARG A 17 -39.82 40.99 -17.89
N SER A 18 -40.75 40.64 -18.77
CA SER A 18 -40.70 39.69 -19.88
C SER A 18 -39.57 39.95 -20.90
N ILE A 19 -39.16 38.90 -21.64
CA ILE A 19 -38.72 38.97 -23.05
C ILE A 19 -38.79 37.56 -23.72
N ARG A 20 -39.64 37.50 -24.76
CA ARG A 20 -39.63 36.84 -26.10
C ARG A 20 -39.09 35.41 -26.33
N ARG A 21 -39.86 34.72 -27.19
CA ARG A 21 -39.69 33.39 -27.80
C ARG A 21 -38.97 33.43 -29.17
N SER A 22 -38.15 32.38 -29.40
CA SER A 22 -37.90 31.59 -30.64
C SER A 22 -37.20 32.23 -31.86
N PRO A 23 -36.55 31.47 -32.79
CA PRO A 23 -36.63 30.00 -33.02
C PRO A 23 -35.32 29.22 -33.33
N ASP A 24 -35.50 27.89 -33.45
CA ASP A 24 -34.79 26.86 -34.23
C ASP A 24 -33.28 26.55 -34.05
N LEU A 25 -32.96 25.30 -33.67
CA LEU A 25 -32.45 24.28 -34.62
C LEU A 25 -32.42 22.86 -34.01
N GLN A 26 -33.21 21.98 -34.63
CA GLN A 26 -32.99 20.56 -34.95
C GLN A 26 -32.77 19.50 -33.85
N ARG A 27 -33.71 18.53 -33.83
CA ARG A 27 -33.61 17.19 -33.24
C ARG A 27 -33.88 16.11 -34.31
N ALA A 28 -33.05 15.05 -34.24
CA ALA A 28 -33.33 13.63 -34.53
C ALA A 28 -33.39 13.16 -36.01
N PRO A 29 -33.34 11.84 -36.34
CA PRO A 29 -33.15 10.65 -35.50
C PRO A 29 -32.17 9.56 -36.05
N THR A 30 -31.98 8.54 -35.21
CA THR A 30 -31.64 7.12 -35.45
C THR A 30 -32.40 6.48 -36.63
N LEU A 31 -31.76 5.55 -37.36
CA LEU A 31 -32.46 4.60 -38.24
C LEU A 31 -31.86 3.19 -38.15
N LEU A 32 -32.81 2.26 -38.12
CA LEU A 32 -32.76 0.82 -37.88
C LEU A 32 -32.68 0.08 -39.23
N SER A 33 -31.92 -1.03 -39.25
CA SER A 33 -32.16 -2.29 -39.98
C SER A 33 -32.76 -2.31 -41.40
N ILE A 34 -32.02 -2.88 -42.37
CA ILE A 34 -32.58 -3.67 -43.49
C ILE A 34 -31.64 -4.87 -43.81
N LEU A 35 -32.14 -6.10 -43.57
CA LEU A 35 -31.79 -7.38 -44.25
C LEU A 35 -32.79 -7.55 -45.43
N PRO A 36 -32.57 -8.33 -46.52
CA PRO A 36 -32.23 -9.78 -46.56
C PRO A 36 -31.20 -10.16 -47.68
N ALA A 37 -30.45 -11.26 -47.66
CA ALA A 37 -30.75 -12.69 -47.77
C ALA A 37 -31.09 -13.22 -49.19
N PHE A 38 -30.18 -14.07 -49.69
CA PHE A 38 -30.29 -15.17 -50.68
C PHE A 38 -30.63 -14.90 -52.17
N TYR A 39 -29.71 -15.32 -53.06
CA TYR A 39 -30.04 -16.26 -54.15
C TYR A 39 -28.82 -17.11 -54.54
N THR A 40 -29.10 -18.39 -54.75
CA THR A 40 -28.20 -19.51 -55.07
C THR A 40 -28.04 -19.69 -56.57
N SER A 41 -26.84 -20.08 -57.05
CA SER A 41 -26.71 -21.07 -58.14
C SER A 41 -25.37 -21.81 -58.11
N THR A 42 -25.49 -23.12 -58.02
CA THR A 42 -24.52 -24.20 -58.30
C THR A 42 -24.09 -24.17 -59.79
N LEU A 43 -22.89 -24.58 -60.26
CA LEU A 43 -22.27 -25.91 -60.16
C LEU A 43 -20.86 -25.92 -60.84
N SER A 44 -20.02 -26.84 -60.36
CA SER A 44 -18.91 -27.56 -61.04
C SER A 44 -17.45 -27.17 -60.75
N SER A 45 -16.71 -28.22 -60.42
CA SER A 45 -15.34 -28.37 -59.89
C SER A 45 -14.26 -28.27 -61.00
N PRO A 46 -12.96 -28.04 -60.68
CA PRO A 46 -12.07 -29.16 -60.35
C PRO A 46 -11.06 -28.93 -59.20
N SER A 47 -10.98 -29.92 -58.31
CA SER A 47 -9.81 -30.54 -57.63
C SER A 47 -8.58 -29.72 -57.17
N LYS A 48 -8.33 -29.75 -55.83
CA LYS A 48 -7.03 -30.06 -55.17
C LYS A 48 -7.20 -30.19 -53.63
N PRO A 49 -6.28 -30.85 -52.91
CA PRO A 49 -6.59 -31.63 -51.70
C PRO A 49 -6.52 -30.85 -50.38
N SER A 50 -7.33 -31.27 -49.42
CA SER A 50 -7.39 -30.79 -48.04
C SER A 50 -6.36 -31.51 -47.16
N ILE A 51 -5.57 -30.74 -46.41
CA ILE A 51 -4.80 -31.21 -45.25
C ILE A 51 -5.56 -30.74 -44.01
N HIS A 52 -6.18 -31.69 -43.31
CA HIS A 52 -6.59 -31.53 -41.91
C HIS A 52 -5.40 -31.94 -41.05
N LEU A 53 -4.98 -31.08 -40.13
CA LEU A 53 -4.13 -31.47 -39.00
C LEU A 53 -4.94 -31.23 -37.72
N ASP A 54 -5.15 -32.35 -37.05
CA ASP A 54 -5.97 -32.56 -35.88
C ASP A 54 -5.17 -32.19 -34.62
N SER A 55 -5.83 -31.48 -33.71
CA SER A 55 -5.28 -30.99 -32.45
C SER A 55 -5.34 -32.10 -31.40
N SER A 56 -4.44 -33.08 -31.45
CA SER A 56 -4.25 -34.08 -30.37
C SER A 56 -2.98 -34.91 -30.57
N LEU A 57 -1.82 -34.40 -30.16
CA LEU A 57 -0.62 -35.22 -29.96
C LEU A 57 0.30 -34.62 -28.89
N PHE A 58 -0.04 -34.82 -27.62
CA PHE A 58 0.97 -34.93 -26.55
C PHE A 58 0.42 -35.78 -25.38
N PHE A 59 -0.06 -36.99 -25.70
CA PHE A 59 -0.18 -38.08 -24.72
C PHE A 59 1.26 -38.60 -24.45
N MET A 60 1.74 -38.56 -23.21
CA MET A 60 1.57 -39.62 -22.21
C MET A 60 2.14 -40.97 -22.69
N LEU A 61 3.29 -41.40 -22.13
CA LEU A 61 3.59 -42.81 -21.94
C LEU A 61 4.54 -43.01 -20.75
N ASN A 62 4.27 -44.10 -20.04
CA ASN A 62 4.53 -44.40 -18.64
C ASN A 62 5.84 -45.17 -18.39
N ARG A 63 6.36 -44.98 -17.16
CA ARG A 63 7.04 -45.91 -16.23
C ARG A 63 7.41 -47.34 -16.70
N LEU A 64 8.64 -47.80 -16.41
CA LEU A 64 9.01 -48.70 -15.28
C LEU A 64 10.43 -49.31 -15.46
N ASN A 65 11.24 -49.35 -14.38
CA ASN A 65 12.10 -50.45 -13.88
C ASN A 65 13.10 -49.88 -12.84
N LEU A 66 12.97 -50.15 -11.52
CA LEU A 66 13.29 -51.35 -10.70
C LEU A 66 14.72 -51.35 -10.10
N LEU A 67 14.74 -51.18 -8.77
CA LEU A 67 15.66 -51.57 -7.70
C LEU A 67 17.01 -52.24 -8.06
N THR A 68 18.10 -51.72 -7.47
CA THR A 68 19.11 -52.53 -6.75
C THR A 68 19.66 -51.74 -5.55
N ARG A 69 19.90 -52.45 -4.44
CA ARG A 69 20.34 -51.93 -3.14
C ARG A 69 21.57 -52.72 -2.69
N GLN A 70 22.48 -52.03 -2.01
CA GLN A 70 23.57 -52.48 -1.13
C GLN A 70 24.92 -52.87 -1.77
N LEU A 71 25.99 -52.18 -1.34
CA LEU A 71 26.92 -52.63 -0.29
C LEU A 71 28.06 -51.60 -0.09
N ALA A 72 28.15 -50.99 1.10
CA ALA A 72 29.42 -50.56 1.68
C ALA A 72 29.24 -50.38 3.20
N ARG A 73 29.99 -51.19 3.97
CA ARG A 73 30.06 -51.23 5.44
C ARG A 73 31.39 -50.57 5.90
N PRO A 74 31.61 -50.38 7.22
CA PRO A 74 32.22 -49.17 7.77
C PRO A 74 33.71 -49.28 8.10
N PHE A 75 34.39 -48.14 8.10
CA PHE A 75 35.63 -47.83 8.82
C PHE A 75 35.44 -46.40 9.36
N GLY A 76 35.85 -45.97 10.54
CA GLY A 76 36.76 -46.46 11.56
C GLY A 76 37.15 -45.20 12.34
N SER A 77 37.02 -45.26 13.67
CA SER A 77 37.26 -44.18 14.62
C SER A 77 38.63 -43.52 14.44
N VAL A 78 38.67 -42.19 14.27
CA VAL A 78 39.85 -41.37 14.58
C VAL A 78 39.40 -40.13 15.36
N ARG A 79 39.88 -40.06 16.61
CA ARG A 79 39.84 -38.90 17.51
C ARG A 79 40.67 -37.76 16.91
N ALA A 80 40.10 -36.57 16.78
CA ALA A 80 40.85 -35.32 16.65
C ALA A 80 40.13 -34.20 17.39
N ALA A 81 40.94 -33.37 18.07
CA ALA A 81 40.57 -32.45 19.13
C ALA A 81 39.67 -31.28 18.69
N SER A 82 38.79 -30.87 19.61
CA SER A 82 37.94 -29.68 19.49
C SER A 82 38.76 -28.39 19.63
N PRO A 83 38.59 -27.37 18.77
CA PRO A 83 38.91 -26.01 19.13
C PRO A 83 37.74 -25.40 19.92
N THR A 84 38.06 -24.90 21.11
CA THR A 84 37.19 -24.14 22.01
C THR A 84 36.68 -22.86 21.35
N LEU A 85 35.37 -22.76 21.16
CA LEU A 85 34.67 -21.50 20.88
C LEU A 85 34.32 -20.81 22.21
N PRO A 86 34.48 -19.48 22.34
CA PRO A 86 34.20 -18.78 23.57
C PRO A 86 32.69 -18.80 23.86
N THR A 87 32.33 -19.26 25.05
CA THR A 87 30.99 -19.23 25.61
C THR A 87 30.61 -17.78 25.95
N THR A 88 29.97 -17.08 25.02
CA THR A 88 29.16 -15.91 25.39
C THR A 88 27.83 -16.42 25.92
N SER A 89 27.67 -16.33 27.24
CA SER A 89 26.41 -16.57 27.93
C SER A 89 25.31 -15.69 27.33
N LEU A 90 24.39 -16.28 26.57
CA LEU A 90 23.08 -15.67 26.36
C LEU A 90 22.34 -15.65 27.70
N THR A 91 22.49 -14.56 28.43
CA THR A 91 21.52 -14.19 29.47
C THR A 91 20.18 -13.96 28.80
N ARG A 92 19.36 -15.01 28.80
CA ARG A 92 17.92 -14.96 28.55
C ARG A 92 17.32 -13.99 29.58
N ARG A 93 17.08 -12.74 29.17
CA ARG A 93 16.22 -11.83 29.93
C ARG A 93 14.76 -12.27 29.75
N SER A 94 14.38 -13.32 30.46
CA SER A 94 12.99 -13.53 30.84
C SER A 94 12.72 -12.64 32.06
N GLY A 95 12.40 -11.38 31.81
CA GLY A 95 11.81 -10.46 32.78
C GLY A 95 10.35 -10.20 32.41
N PRO A 96 9.47 -9.86 33.37
CA PRO A 96 8.09 -9.51 33.05
C PRO A 96 8.08 -8.28 32.15
N PHE A 97 7.23 -8.29 31.11
CA PHE A 97 6.97 -7.13 30.26
C PHE A 97 6.53 -5.96 31.15
N ALA A 98 7.45 -5.04 31.43
CA ALA A 98 7.12 -3.78 32.06
C ALA A 98 6.52 -2.89 30.96
N MET A 99 5.19 -2.87 30.90
CA MET A 99 4.46 -1.91 30.09
C MET A 99 4.82 -0.50 30.57
N THR A 100 5.53 0.25 29.72
CA THR A 100 5.91 1.63 29.99
C THR A 100 4.70 2.53 29.78
N SER A 101 4.19 3.08 30.88
CA SER A 101 3.07 4.02 30.94
C SER A 101 3.49 5.44 30.55
N ALA A 102 3.76 5.67 29.27
CA ALA A 102 3.79 7.01 28.67
C ALA A 102 3.41 6.89 27.18
N PRO A 103 2.66 7.83 26.59
CA PRO A 103 2.53 7.88 25.14
C PRO A 103 3.94 7.99 24.55
N ASN A 104 4.34 7.05 23.70
CA ASN A 104 5.68 7.00 23.11
C ASN A 104 5.96 8.33 22.36
N SER A 105 6.60 9.26 23.06
CA SER A 105 7.10 10.54 22.54
C SER A 105 8.44 10.37 21.82
N SER A 106 8.82 9.12 21.51
CA SER A 106 10.05 8.80 20.83
C SER A 106 10.00 9.27 19.39
N THR A 107 11.15 9.76 18.94
CA THR A 107 11.39 10.16 17.56
C THR A 107 11.25 8.95 16.64
N ILE A 108 10.53 9.10 15.53
CA ILE A 108 10.32 8.08 14.52
C ILE A 108 11.45 8.16 13.49
N HIS A 109 12.30 7.14 13.43
CA HIS A 109 13.35 7.01 12.42
C HIS A 109 13.01 5.93 11.39
N THR A 110 12.43 4.84 11.87
CA THR A 110 12.21 3.62 11.12
C THR A 110 10.75 3.21 11.10
N ALA A 111 10.34 2.56 10.01
CA ALA A 111 9.02 1.99 9.89
C ALA A 111 9.04 0.57 9.33
N ALA A 112 7.96 -0.16 9.60
CA ALA A 112 7.62 -1.40 8.92
C ALA A 112 6.13 -1.43 8.54
N CYS A 113 5.84 -2.18 7.49
CA CYS A 113 4.48 -2.39 7.00
C CYS A 113 4.16 -3.89 6.97
N LEU A 114 3.03 -4.26 7.57
CA LEU A 114 2.52 -5.62 7.59
C LEU A 114 1.20 -5.70 6.81
N ILE A 115 1.22 -6.34 5.65
CA ILE A 115 0.03 -6.60 4.85
C ILE A 115 -0.50 -7.97 5.26
N ILE A 116 -1.77 -8.02 5.65
CA ILE A 116 -2.45 -9.21 6.15
C ILE A 116 -3.58 -9.51 5.16
N GLY A 117 -3.49 -10.63 4.45
CA GLY A 117 -4.47 -10.97 3.41
C GLY A 117 -4.05 -12.14 2.54
N ASP A 118 -4.77 -13.25 2.63
CA ASP A 118 -4.57 -14.43 1.77
C ASP A 118 -4.73 -14.11 0.28
N GLU A 119 -5.57 -13.15 -0.09
CA GLU A 119 -5.78 -12.74 -1.48
C GLU A 119 -4.57 -12.05 -2.10
N VAL A 120 -3.71 -11.43 -1.27
CA VAL A 120 -2.46 -10.85 -1.71
C VAL A 120 -1.43 -11.95 -1.95
N LEU A 121 -1.29 -12.88 -1.00
CA LEU A 121 -0.38 -14.03 -1.14
C LEU A 121 -0.77 -14.94 -2.31
N GLY A 122 -2.07 -15.13 -2.53
CA GLY A 122 -2.61 -15.87 -3.67
C GLY A 122 -2.55 -15.13 -5.00
N GLY A 123 -2.09 -13.88 -5.03
CA GLY A 123 -1.96 -13.06 -6.24
C GLY A 123 -3.29 -12.62 -6.86
N LYS A 124 -4.42 -12.79 -6.16
CA LYS A 124 -5.73 -12.30 -6.60
C LYS A 124 -5.80 -10.78 -6.57
N THR A 125 -5.15 -10.17 -5.58
CA THR A 125 -5.06 -8.72 -5.42
C THR A 125 -3.61 -8.29 -5.51
N VAL A 126 -3.31 -7.29 -6.33
CA VAL A 126 -2.00 -6.64 -6.34
C VAL A 126 -1.93 -5.69 -5.13
N ASP A 127 -0.93 -5.89 -4.28
CA ASP A 127 -0.70 -5.00 -3.14
C ASP A 127 -0.22 -3.61 -3.61
N THR A 128 -1.11 -2.63 -3.47
CA THR A 128 -0.83 -1.21 -3.68
C THR A 128 -0.59 -0.45 -2.38
N ASN A 129 -0.96 -1.04 -1.23
CA ASN A 129 -0.94 -0.37 0.07
C ASN A 129 0.50 -0.24 0.57
N SER A 130 1.32 -1.29 0.41
CA SER A 130 2.74 -1.21 0.77
C SER A 130 3.50 -0.21 -0.11
N ALA A 131 3.15 -0.12 -1.40
CA ALA A 131 3.73 0.86 -2.32
C ALA A 131 3.35 2.30 -1.91
N TYR A 132 2.10 2.52 -1.49
CA TYR A 132 1.68 3.81 -0.95
C TYR A 132 2.40 4.15 0.37
N MET A 133 2.50 3.18 1.27
CA MET A 133 3.23 3.31 2.54
C MET A 133 4.71 3.67 2.30
N ALA A 134 5.37 3.05 1.31
CA ALA A 134 6.74 3.39 0.93
C ALA A 134 6.87 4.85 0.48
N LYS A 135 5.94 5.33 -0.35
CA LYS A 135 5.90 6.75 -0.78
C LYS A 135 5.64 7.69 0.39
N PHE A 136 4.70 7.33 1.27
CA PHE A 136 4.36 8.09 2.46
C PHE A 136 5.56 8.26 3.39
N CYS A 137 6.23 7.15 3.76
CA CYS A 137 7.44 7.19 4.57
C CYS A 137 8.56 8.00 3.92
N PHE A 138 8.81 7.80 2.62
CA PHE A 138 9.82 8.54 1.87
C PHE A 138 9.61 10.06 1.97
N GLY A 139 8.37 10.51 1.74
CA GLY A 139 8.00 11.92 1.82
C GLY A 139 8.05 12.52 3.23
N LEU A 140 8.12 11.68 4.27
CA LEU A 140 8.30 12.12 5.66
C LEU A 140 9.73 11.92 6.18
N GLY A 141 10.65 11.39 5.37
CA GLY A 141 12.01 11.09 5.83
C GLY A 141 12.09 9.84 6.73
N ILE A 142 11.02 9.07 6.84
CA ILE A 142 10.98 7.84 7.62
C ILE A 142 11.59 6.71 6.79
N GLN A 143 12.54 5.97 7.36
CA GLN A 143 13.11 4.80 6.69
C GLN A 143 12.17 3.61 6.79
N LEU A 144 11.44 3.30 5.72
CA LEU A 144 10.71 2.03 5.64
C LEU A 144 11.71 0.88 5.48
N LYS A 145 11.92 0.11 6.55
CA LYS A 145 12.95 -0.94 6.63
C LYS A 145 12.44 -2.31 6.19
N ARG A 146 11.14 -2.54 6.33
CA ARG A 146 10.52 -3.84 6.09
C ARG A 146 9.09 -3.70 5.57
N ILE A 147 8.77 -4.48 4.55
CA ILE A 147 7.41 -4.84 4.17
C ILE A 147 7.32 -6.36 4.28
N GLU A 148 6.26 -6.87 4.90
CA GLU A 148 5.91 -8.30 4.89
C GLU A 148 4.45 -8.46 4.51
N VAL A 149 4.17 -9.51 3.75
CA VAL A 149 2.81 -9.96 3.43
C VAL A 149 2.65 -11.32 4.09
N ILE A 150 1.62 -11.48 4.91
CA ILE A 150 1.35 -12.70 5.70
C ILE A 150 -0.11 -13.16 5.50
N PRO A 151 -0.42 -14.44 5.77
CA PRO A 151 -1.79 -14.93 5.66
C PRO A 151 -2.69 -14.38 6.77
N ASP A 152 -4.00 -14.58 6.62
CA ASP A 152 -4.99 -14.34 7.69
C ASP A 152 -4.93 -15.46 8.75
N ASP A 153 -3.75 -15.65 9.34
CA ASP A 153 -3.48 -16.62 10.40
C ASP A 153 -3.10 -15.93 11.72
N GLU A 154 -3.68 -16.40 12.82
CA GLU A 154 -3.50 -15.77 14.14
C GLU A 154 -2.05 -15.82 14.62
N GLU A 155 -1.35 -16.96 14.45
CA GLU A 155 0.02 -17.15 14.93
C GLU A 155 1.00 -16.30 14.13
N ASP A 156 0.84 -16.26 12.80
CA ASP A 156 1.66 -15.43 11.91
C ASP A 156 1.47 -13.93 12.20
N ILE A 157 0.22 -13.47 12.37
CA ILE A 157 -0.05 -12.06 12.73
C ILE A 157 0.58 -11.72 14.08
N MET A 158 0.43 -12.59 15.08
CA MET A 158 1.00 -12.39 16.40
C MET A 158 2.53 -12.35 16.39
N GLU A 159 3.19 -13.24 15.65
CA GLU A 159 4.65 -13.24 15.50
C GLU A 159 5.13 -11.95 14.85
N ALA A 160 4.59 -11.63 13.67
CA ALA A 160 5.07 -10.54 12.85
C ALA A 160 4.87 -9.20 13.54
N VAL A 161 3.69 -8.97 14.14
CA VAL A 161 3.40 -7.68 14.80
C VAL A 161 4.31 -7.45 16.02
N ARG A 162 4.61 -8.48 16.81
CA ARG A 162 5.53 -8.36 17.96
C ARG A 162 6.93 -8.06 17.49
N ARG A 163 7.45 -8.85 16.54
CA ARG A 163 8.78 -8.67 15.98
C ARG A 163 8.94 -7.31 15.33
N MET A 164 7.95 -6.83 14.59
CA MET A 164 8.00 -5.50 13.97
C MET A 164 7.91 -4.39 15.02
N SER A 165 7.01 -4.52 16.01
CA SER A 165 6.86 -3.53 17.09
C SER A 165 8.12 -3.38 17.92
N ASP A 166 8.87 -4.47 18.15
CA ASP A 166 10.13 -4.45 18.89
C ASP A 166 11.30 -3.82 18.09
N ASN A 167 11.28 -3.96 16.77
CA ASN A 167 12.42 -3.56 15.91
C ASN A 167 12.27 -2.21 15.22
N TYR A 168 11.06 -1.61 15.21
CA TYR A 168 10.78 -0.40 14.44
C TYR A 168 9.92 0.62 15.21
N ASP A 169 10.15 1.91 14.93
CA ASP A 169 9.48 3.00 15.67
C ASP A 169 8.03 3.22 15.25
N PHE A 170 7.68 2.84 14.01
CA PHE A 170 6.36 3.04 13.41
C PHE A 170 5.94 1.81 12.59
N VAL A 171 5.00 1.05 13.10
CA VAL A 171 4.46 -0.15 12.43
C VAL A 171 3.06 0.15 11.93
N VAL A 172 2.80 -0.14 10.66
CA VAL A 172 1.48 0.01 10.02
C VAL A 172 1.02 -1.34 9.52
N THR A 173 -0.15 -1.79 9.95
CA THR A 173 -0.79 -2.98 9.36
C THR A 173 -1.85 -2.58 8.35
N SER A 174 -2.16 -3.47 7.40
CA SER A 174 -3.25 -3.30 6.44
C SER A 174 -3.95 -4.63 6.22
N GLY A 175 -5.27 -4.66 6.43
CA GLY A 175 -6.10 -5.84 6.16
C GLY A 175 -6.69 -6.50 7.42
N GLY A 176 -7.63 -7.42 7.22
CA GLY A 176 -8.23 -8.25 8.26
C GLY A 176 -9.04 -7.53 9.36
N ILE A 177 -9.63 -6.36 9.08
CA ILE A 177 -10.47 -5.60 10.05
C ILE A 177 -11.92 -5.41 9.62
N GLY A 178 -12.34 -6.12 8.58
CA GLY A 178 -13.71 -6.12 8.08
C GLY A 178 -14.69 -6.94 8.96
N PRO A 179 -15.91 -7.17 8.44
CA PRO A 179 -16.98 -7.83 9.17
C PRO A 179 -16.94 -9.37 9.08
N THR A 180 -16.05 -9.96 8.27
CA THR A 180 -16.09 -11.40 8.01
C THR A 180 -15.29 -12.19 9.06
N HIS A 181 -15.25 -13.51 8.92
CA HIS A 181 -14.70 -14.42 9.95
C HIS A 181 -13.19 -14.57 9.85
N ASP A 182 -12.66 -14.40 8.64
CA ASP A 182 -11.27 -14.27 8.24
C ASP A 182 -10.67 -12.90 8.65
N ASP A 183 -11.51 -11.88 8.88
CA ASP A 183 -11.05 -10.60 9.45
C ASP A 183 -10.70 -10.76 10.94
N ILE A 184 -9.46 -11.14 11.22
CA ILE A 184 -8.96 -11.47 12.57
C ILE A 184 -7.86 -10.53 13.10
N THR A 185 -7.47 -9.47 12.37
CA THR A 185 -6.33 -8.61 12.71
C THR A 185 -6.45 -7.99 14.10
N TYR A 186 -7.62 -7.46 14.48
CA TYR A 186 -7.80 -6.88 15.82
C TYR A 186 -7.65 -7.94 16.92
N GLN A 187 -8.26 -9.11 16.74
CA GLN A 187 -8.23 -10.22 17.69
C GLN A 187 -6.79 -10.71 17.89
N SER A 188 -6.09 -10.97 16.78
CA SER A 188 -4.72 -11.47 16.77
C SER A 188 -3.75 -10.48 17.41
N ILE A 189 -3.85 -9.19 17.06
CA ILE A 189 -2.99 -8.15 17.65
C ILE A 189 -3.31 -7.95 19.14
N ALA A 190 -4.58 -7.93 19.55
CA ALA A 190 -4.93 -7.88 20.97
C ALA A 190 -4.30 -9.04 21.75
N LYS A 191 -4.41 -10.26 21.22
CA LYS A 191 -3.81 -11.46 21.81
C LYS A 191 -2.28 -11.38 21.87
N ALA A 192 -1.63 -10.85 20.83
CA ALA A 192 -0.18 -10.67 20.77
C ALA A 192 0.37 -9.83 21.94
N PHE A 193 -0.39 -8.81 22.37
CA PHE A 193 -0.02 -7.89 23.45
C PHE A 193 -0.76 -8.14 24.77
N GLY A 194 -1.49 -9.26 24.90
CA GLY A 194 -2.21 -9.62 26.12
C GLY A 194 -3.38 -8.69 26.45
N LEU A 195 -3.95 -8.02 25.44
CA LEU A 195 -5.07 -7.10 25.56
C LEU A 195 -6.41 -7.81 25.32
N LYS A 196 -7.49 -7.18 25.79
CA LYS A 196 -8.85 -7.60 25.45
C LYS A 196 -9.38 -6.75 24.30
N LEU A 197 -10.33 -7.31 23.55
CA LEU A 197 -11.18 -6.50 22.68
C LEU A 197 -12.28 -5.86 23.50
N GLN A 198 -12.56 -4.59 23.22
CA GLN A 198 -13.64 -3.84 23.84
C GLN A 198 -14.38 -3.04 22.79
N LEU A 199 -15.70 -2.99 22.91
CA LEU A 199 -16.54 -2.14 22.07
C LEU A 199 -16.13 -0.68 22.24
N HIS A 200 -15.65 -0.08 21.14
CA HIS A 200 -15.26 1.31 21.11
C HIS A 200 -16.48 2.18 20.78
N GLN A 201 -17.16 2.64 21.83
CA GLN A 201 -18.44 3.37 21.71
C GLN A 201 -18.39 4.52 20.68
N PRO A 202 -17.37 5.41 20.63
CA PRO A 202 -17.33 6.48 19.65
C PRO A 202 -17.28 5.98 18.19
N ALA A 203 -16.59 4.86 17.93
CA ALA A 203 -16.54 4.29 16.58
C ALA A 203 -17.87 3.63 16.21
N PHE A 204 -18.52 2.95 17.16
CA PHE A 204 -19.85 2.40 16.97
C PHE A 204 -20.88 3.48 16.64
N GLU A 205 -20.93 4.58 17.41
CA GLU A 205 -21.85 5.69 17.15
C GLU A 205 -21.56 6.36 15.80
N ARG A 206 -20.29 6.56 15.43
CA ARG A 206 -19.93 7.07 14.11
C ARG A 206 -20.37 6.11 13.00
N MET A 207 -20.22 4.81 13.17
CA MET A 207 -20.65 3.81 12.20
C MET A 207 -22.16 3.85 12.01
N LYS A 208 -22.93 3.90 13.10
CA LYS A 208 -24.40 4.04 13.07
C LYS A 208 -24.81 5.32 12.33
N ARG A 209 -24.19 6.46 12.66
CA ARG A 209 -24.48 7.77 12.07
C ARG A 209 -24.13 7.86 10.57
N LEU A 210 -23.00 7.27 10.16
CA LEU A 210 -22.48 7.36 8.79
C LEU A 210 -23.00 6.23 7.89
N SER A 211 -23.61 5.19 8.46
CA SER A 211 -24.23 4.11 7.71
C SER A 211 -25.41 4.64 6.89
N ARG A 212 -25.25 4.68 5.57
CA ARG A 212 -26.32 5.06 4.65
C ARG A 212 -27.12 3.82 4.26
N PRO A 213 -28.46 3.85 4.35
CA PRO A 213 -29.29 2.79 3.79
C PRO A 213 -29.00 2.67 2.29
N HIS A 214 -28.68 1.46 1.83
CA HIS A 214 -28.57 1.21 0.41
C HIS A 214 -29.99 1.06 -0.17
N PRO A 215 -30.37 1.74 -1.26
CA PRO A 215 -31.76 1.70 -1.78
C PRO A 215 -32.30 0.29 -2.10
N LYS A 216 -31.39 -0.67 -2.32
CA LYS A 216 -31.69 -2.09 -2.59
C LYS A 216 -31.62 -3.00 -1.36
N GLN A 217 -31.38 -2.45 -0.18
CA GLN A 217 -31.29 -3.21 1.07
C GLN A 217 -32.35 -2.69 2.06
N PRO A 218 -32.96 -3.58 2.87
CA PRO A 218 -33.83 -3.14 3.94
C PRO A 218 -33.07 -2.25 4.92
N ASN A 219 -33.80 -1.34 5.59
CA ASN A 219 -33.22 -0.56 6.67
C ASN A 219 -32.62 -1.50 7.72
N PHE A 220 -31.38 -1.22 8.10
CA PHE A 220 -30.66 -2.01 9.09
C PHE A 220 -31.12 -1.60 10.50
N ASP A 221 -31.53 -2.58 11.30
CA ASP A 221 -31.87 -2.40 12.71
C ASP A 221 -30.61 -2.49 13.58
N TRP A 222 -30.35 -1.43 14.35
CA TRP A 222 -29.19 -1.30 15.23
C TRP A 222 -29.46 -1.72 16.68
N GLU A 223 -30.72 -1.99 17.03
CA GLU A 223 -31.13 -2.28 18.42
C GLU A 223 -31.38 -3.78 18.64
N THR A 224 -31.80 -4.50 17.60
CA THR A 224 -32.12 -5.93 17.71
C THR A 224 -30.89 -6.81 17.38
N PRO A 225 -30.53 -7.78 18.25
CA PRO A 225 -29.49 -8.75 17.95
C PRO A 225 -29.73 -9.48 16.62
N SER A 226 -28.74 -9.45 15.74
CA SER A 226 -28.76 -10.11 14.44
C SER A 226 -27.35 -10.48 13.99
N PRO A 227 -27.17 -11.45 13.08
CA PRO A 227 -25.84 -11.75 12.52
C PRO A 227 -25.16 -10.54 11.90
N GLY A 228 -25.95 -9.65 11.25
CA GLY A 228 -25.43 -8.41 10.68
C GLY A 228 -24.96 -7.40 11.73
N LEU A 229 -25.64 -7.32 12.87
CA LEU A 229 -25.22 -6.47 13.99
C LEU A 229 -23.95 -7.03 14.62
N THR A 230 -23.88 -8.34 14.85
CA THR A 230 -22.66 -9.01 15.34
C THR A 230 -21.47 -8.73 14.42
N ALA A 231 -21.65 -8.86 13.10
CA ALA A 231 -20.59 -8.60 12.13
C ALA A 231 -20.12 -7.13 12.14
N LYS A 232 -21.03 -6.17 12.31
CA LYS A 232 -20.69 -4.74 12.44
C LYS A 232 -20.02 -4.41 13.76
N LEU A 233 -20.47 -4.99 14.87
CA LEU A 233 -19.88 -4.77 16.20
C LEU A 233 -18.43 -5.23 16.24
N ARG A 234 -18.10 -6.38 15.63
CA ARG A 234 -16.71 -6.87 15.51
C ARG A 234 -15.74 -5.85 14.90
N MET A 235 -16.20 -5.03 13.95
CA MET A 235 -15.37 -4.00 13.30
C MET A 235 -15.03 -2.82 14.21
N VAL A 236 -15.73 -2.68 15.35
CA VAL A 236 -15.54 -1.61 16.35
C VAL A 236 -15.23 -2.16 17.74
N GLU A 237 -14.98 -3.46 17.83
CA GLU A 237 -14.34 -4.10 18.98
C GLU A 237 -12.82 -3.99 18.79
N LEU A 238 -12.22 -2.98 19.41
CA LEU A 238 -10.80 -2.65 19.23
C LEU A 238 -9.97 -3.23 20.39
N PRO A 239 -8.67 -3.52 20.18
CA PRO A 239 -7.76 -3.80 21.29
C PRO A 239 -7.77 -2.66 22.31
N TYR A 240 -7.88 -2.98 23.59
CA TYR A 240 -7.98 -2.00 24.66
C TYR A 240 -7.01 -2.30 25.80
N ASP A 241 -6.16 -1.31 26.11
CA ASP A 241 -5.29 -1.28 27.27
C ASP A 241 -5.83 -0.26 28.30
N PRO A 242 -6.21 -0.70 29.52
CA PRO A 242 -6.70 0.21 30.55
C PRO A 242 -5.62 1.17 31.09
N ASN A 243 -4.34 0.93 30.80
CA ASN A 243 -3.21 1.76 31.27
C ASN A 243 -2.85 2.89 30.30
N VAL A 244 -3.47 2.92 29.12
CA VAL A 244 -3.23 3.91 28.06
C VAL A 244 -4.49 4.75 27.89
N SER A 245 -4.35 6.05 27.56
CA SER A 245 -5.52 6.91 27.38
C SER A 245 -6.38 6.45 26.20
N ALA A 246 -7.70 6.57 26.30
CA ALA A 246 -8.60 6.15 25.23
C ALA A 246 -8.34 6.90 23.91
N GLU A 247 -7.99 8.18 23.98
CA GLU A 247 -7.77 9.03 22.81
C GLU A 247 -6.48 8.69 22.05
N SER A 248 -5.50 8.07 22.72
CA SER A 248 -4.24 7.68 22.10
C SER A 248 -4.28 6.27 21.48
N GLN A 249 -5.26 5.46 21.85
CA GLN A 249 -5.47 4.10 21.32
C GLN A 249 -6.38 4.05 20.09
N ALA A 250 -7.14 5.11 19.82
CA ALA A 250 -8.03 5.19 18.65
C ALA A 250 -8.00 6.59 18.03
N LEU A 251 -7.31 6.74 16.90
CA LEU A 251 -7.15 8.02 16.21
C LEU A 251 -8.24 8.20 15.15
N PHE A 252 -9.10 9.19 15.36
CA PHE A 252 -10.03 9.65 14.33
C PHE A 252 -9.41 10.77 13.50
N VAL A 253 -8.83 10.40 12.36
CA VAL A 253 -8.13 11.31 11.46
C VAL A 253 -9.02 11.87 10.34
N ALA A 254 -10.30 11.49 10.31
CA ALA A 254 -11.30 12.00 9.37
C ALA A 254 -12.70 12.02 10.02
N ASP A 255 -13.43 13.12 9.85
CA ASP A 255 -14.75 13.31 10.46
C ASP A 255 -15.89 12.58 9.72
N ASP A 256 -15.68 12.31 8.44
CA ASP A 256 -16.62 11.62 7.55
C ASP A 256 -16.33 10.11 7.44
N LEU A 257 -15.37 9.60 8.22
CA LEU A 257 -15.11 8.17 8.36
C LEU A 257 -15.49 7.69 9.76
N TRP A 258 -16.08 6.49 9.80
CA TRP A 258 -16.40 5.83 11.06
C TRP A 258 -15.22 5.04 11.64
N VAL A 259 -14.33 4.56 10.78
CA VAL A 259 -13.20 3.70 11.15
C VAL A 259 -12.06 4.55 11.72
N PRO A 260 -11.64 4.32 12.98
CA PRO A 260 -10.42 4.92 13.52
C PRO A 260 -9.18 4.14 13.09
N ILE A 261 -8.01 4.73 13.30
CA ILE A 261 -6.75 3.98 13.36
C ILE A 261 -6.58 3.50 14.80
N ALA A 262 -6.67 2.19 15.03
CA ALA A 262 -6.37 1.63 16.35
C ALA A 262 -4.86 1.59 16.57
N VAL A 263 -4.40 2.00 17.75
CA VAL A 263 -2.99 2.07 18.11
C VAL A 263 -2.71 1.14 19.29
N VAL A 264 -1.81 0.19 19.09
CA VAL A 264 -1.41 -0.82 20.08
C VAL A 264 0.08 -0.67 20.37
N ASN A 265 0.48 -0.87 21.63
CA ASN A 265 1.87 -0.77 22.09
C ASN A 265 2.54 0.59 21.79
N GLY A 266 1.76 1.63 21.50
CA GLY A 266 2.23 2.98 21.17
C GLY A 266 2.89 3.15 19.79
N ASN A 267 3.16 2.07 19.04
CA ASN A 267 3.78 2.14 17.71
C ASN A 267 3.10 1.29 16.62
N VAL A 268 2.16 0.40 16.96
CA VAL A 268 1.43 -0.41 15.99
C VAL A 268 0.13 0.30 15.60
N HIS A 269 -0.01 0.68 14.35
CA HIS A 269 -1.16 1.39 13.79
C HIS A 269 -1.92 0.46 12.86
N ILE A 270 -3.16 0.12 13.20
CA ILE A 270 -3.98 -0.87 12.50
C ILE A 270 -4.89 -0.16 11.50
N LEU A 271 -4.71 -0.43 10.21
CA LEU A 271 -5.48 0.20 9.12
C LEU A 271 -6.24 -0.84 8.27
N PRO A 272 -7.32 -0.42 7.57
CA PRO A 272 -8.05 -1.27 6.64
C PRO A 272 -7.21 -1.73 5.44
N GLY A 273 -7.61 -2.87 4.86
CA GLY A 273 -7.05 -3.37 3.59
C GLY A 273 -7.54 -2.63 2.35
N VAL A 274 -8.71 -1.98 2.42
CA VAL A 274 -9.29 -1.25 1.27
C VAL A 274 -8.38 -0.06 0.90
N PRO A 275 -7.78 -0.03 -0.31
CA PRO A 275 -6.71 0.94 -0.62
C PRO A 275 -7.10 2.39 -0.39
N ARG A 276 -8.29 2.81 -0.88
CA ARG A 276 -8.76 4.19 -0.69
C ARG A 276 -8.92 4.60 0.78
N LEU A 277 -9.29 3.66 1.65
CA LEU A 277 -9.39 3.93 3.09
C LEU A 277 -8.00 3.96 3.73
N PHE A 278 -7.15 3.01 3.39
CA PHE A 278 -5.76 2.95 3.84
C PHE A 278 -5.02 4.24 3.55
N GLU A 279 -5.01 4.67 2.28
CA GLU A 279 -4.33 5.88 1.83
C GLU A 279 -4.85 7.13 2.56
N ARG A 280 -6.17 7.25 2.69
CA ARG A 280 -6.81 8.41 3.31
C ARG A 280 -6.53 8.50 4.80
N LEU A 281 -6.60 7.38 5.52
CA LEU A 281 -6.29 7.32 6.94
C LEU A 281 -4.81 7.61 7.18
N LEU A 282 -3.93 6.98 6.41
CA LEU A 282 -2.48 7.18 6.53
C LEU A 282 -2.08 8.64 6.26
N LEU A 283 -2.60 9.24 5.18
CA LEU A 283 -2.34 10.63 4.83
C LEU A 283 -2.80 11.59 5.94
N ASN A 284 -4.03 11.40 6.43
CA ASN A 284 -4.60 12.28 7.45
C ASN A 284 -3.98 12.06 8.84
N MET A 285 -3.25 10.96 9.05
CA MET A 285 -2.48 10.73 10.28
C MET A 285 -1.18 11.56 10.33
N LYS A 286 -0.72 12.11 9.20
CA LYS A 286 0.51 12.91 9.11
C LYS A 286 0.68 13.97 10.22
N PRO A 287 -0.33 14.78 10.60
CA PRO A 287 -0.20 15.76 11.69
C PRO A 287 0.15 15.15 13.06
N HIS A 288 -0.20 13.87 13.29
CA HIS A 288 0.17 13.14 14.50
C HIS A 288 1.62 12.61 14.45
N LEU A 289 2.18 12.45 13.25
CA LEU A 289 3.53 11.94 13.04
C LEU A 289 4.57 13.06 12.98
N VAL A 290 4.26 14.19 12.34
CA VAL A 290 5.20 15.31 12.12
C VAL A 290 5.93 15.76 13.41
N PRO A 291 5.24 15.94 14.55
CA PRO A 291 5.92 16.32 15.80
C PRO A 291 6.93 15.28 16.33
N ARG A 292 6.85 14.05 15.83
CA ARG A 292 7.71 12.92 16.22
C ARG A 292 8.80 12.64 15.17
N LEU A 293 8.87 13.36 14.07
CA LEU A 293 9.91 13.15 13.05
C LEU A 293 11.24 13.76 13.49
N THR A 294 12.35 13.23 12.94
CA THR A 294 13.68 13.84 13.10
C THR A 294 13.76 15.24 12.50
N ASP A 295 13.01 15.45 11.42
CA ASP A 295 12.85 16.75 10.77
C ASP A 295 11.43 17.26 11.06
N PRO A 296 11.25 18.14 12.07
CA PRO A 296 9.95 18.65 12.46
C PRO A 296 9.32 19.57 11.41
N GLU A 297 10.10 20.06 10.43
CA GLU A 297 9.55 20.79 9.27
C GLU A 297 8.91 19.83 8.25
N GLY A 298 9.17 18.52 8.37
CA GLY A 298 8.57 17.50 7.52
C GLY A 298 8.94 17.63 6.05
N LYS A 299 10.13 18.16 5.75
CA LYS A 299 10.66 18.33 4.39
C LYS A 299 10.95 16.96 3.74
N GLY A 300 11.26 15.96 4.57
CA GLY A 300 11.35 14.56 4.17
C GLY A 300 12.61 14.21 3.39
N THR A 301 12.51 13.22 2.50
CA THR A 301 13.62 12.81 1.63
C THR A 301 13.43 13.37 0.22
N PHE A 302 14.49 13.85 -0.39
CA PHE A 302 14.51 14.33 -1.77
C PHE A 302 15.05 13.26 -2.72
N ARG A 303 14.57 13.28 -3.97
CA ARG A 303 15.05 12.43 -5.06
C ARG A 303 15.36 13.28 -6.28
N PHE A 304 16.60 13.20 -6.77
CA PHE A 304 17.04 13.85 -8.00
C PHE A 304 17.22 12.76 -9.06
N LEU A 305 16.67 12.98 -10.25
CA LEU A 305 16.71 12.03 -11.36
C LEU A 305 17.58 12.61 -12.47
N PHE A 306 18.52 11.82 -12.97
CA PHE A 306 19.39 12.19 -14.08
C PHE A 306 19.15 11.23 -15.24
N SER A 307 18.75 11.78 -16.38
CA SER A 307 18.59 11.00 -17.61
C SER A 307 19.92 10.97 -18.35
N THR A 308 20.47 9.78 -18.57
CA THR A 308 21.78 9.56 -19.21
C THR A 308 21.65 8.72 -20.48
N PRO A 309 22.38 9.04 -21.57
CA PRO A 309 22.45 8.17 -22.74
C PRO A 309 23.39 6.98 -22.53
N LEU A 310 24.19 6.97 -21.47
CA LEU A 310 25.22 5.98 -21.24
C LEU A 310 24.62 4.65 -20.75
N PRO A 311 25.16 3.50 -21.18
CA PRO A 311 24.78 2.21 -20.64
C PRO A 311 25.24 2.08 -19.18
N GLU A 312 24.57 1.23 -18.39
CA GLU A 312 24.86 1.04 -16.97
C GLU A 312 26.33 0.68 -16.70
N SER A 313 26.92 -0.17 -17.56
CA SER A 313 28.32 -0.56 -17.46
C SER A 313 29.31 0.60 -17.61
N ALA A 314 28.95 1.64 -18.35
CA ALA A 314 29.81 2.82 -18.55
C ALA A 314 29.74 3.78 -17.35
N VAL A 315 28.57 3.92 -16.72
CA VAL A 315 28.40 4.81 -15.55
C VAL A 315 28.82 4.15 -14.23
N ALA A 316 28.85 2.82 -14.16
CA ALA A 316 29.12 2.08 -12.91
C ALA A 316 30.41 2.51 -12.16
N PRO A 317 31.57 2.74 -12.81
CA PRO A 317 32.78 3.20 -12.11
C PRO A 317 32.59 4.58 -11.46
N PHE A 318 31.97 5.52 -12.17
CA PHE A 318 31.66 6.84 -11.64
C PHE A 318 30.69 6.77 -10.46
N LEU A 319 29.60 6.00 -10.61
CA LEU A 319 28.60 5.84 -9.55
C LEU A 319 29.18 5.18 -8.30
N THR A 320 30.14 4.26 -8.44
CA THR A 320 30.82 3.63 -7.31
C THR A 320 31.64 4.65 -6.52
N GLN A 321 32.39 5.52 -7.21
CA GLN A 321 33.16 6.59 -6.57
C GLN A 321 32.26 7.62 -5.92
N LEU A 322 31.19 8.02 -6.62
CA LEU A 322 30.20 8.96 -6.11
C LEU A 322 29.52 8.41 -4.85
N ALA A 323 29.10 7.13 -4.86
CA ALA A 323 28.46 6.49 -3.72
C ALA A 323 29.38 6.52 -2.47
N ALA A 324 30.66 6.18 -2.61
CA ALA A 324 31.61 6.24 -1.50
C ALA A 324 31.83 7.68 -0.98
N LYS A 325 31.83 8.67 -1.87
CA LYS A 325 31.97 10.10 -1.52
C LYS A 325 30.77 10.61 -0.70
N VAL A 326 29.56 10.22 -1.09
CA VAL A 326 28.32 10.82 -0.57
C VAL A 326 27.66 9.99 0.54
N GLU A 327 28.08 8.74 0.76
CA GLU A 327 27.61 7.87 1.84
C GLU A 327 27.72 8.52 3.23
N PRO A 328 28.83 9.19 3.62
CA PRO A 328 28.93 9.86 4.92
C PRO A 328 27.91 10.98 5.13
N GLN A 329 27.32 11.50 4.05
CA GLN A 329 26.27 12.52 4.08
C GLN A 329 24.86 11.90 4.01
N GLY A 330 24.76 10.56 4.06
CA GLY A 330 23.50 9.84 4.01
C GLY A 330 22.81 9.85 2.65
N VAL A 331 23.54 10.18 1.58
CA VAL A 331 22.99 10.18 0.21
C VAL A 331 23.16 8.79 -0.39
N LYS A 332 22.09 8.27 -1.00
CA LYS A 332 22.11 7.02 -1.77
C LYS A 332 22.17 7.33 -3.25
N VAL A 333 23.03 6.58 -3.95
CA VAL A 333 23.18 6.62 -5.41
C VAL A 333 22.56 5.36 -5.99
N GLY A 334 21.78 5.50 -7.06
CA GLY A 334 21.15 4.39 -7.77
C GLY A 334 21.24 4.56 -9.28
N SER A 335 21.18 3.44 -10.00
CA SER A 335 21.02 3.41 -11.45
C SER A 335 19.92 2.42 -11.81
N TYR A 336 19.06 2.80 -12.76
CA TYR A 336 17.93 2.02 -13.20
C TYR A 336 17.95 1.95 -14.73
N PRO A 337 18.38 0.82 -15.31
CA PRO A 337 18.28 0.62 -16.74
C PRO A 337 16.82 0.53 -17.16
N ARG A 338 16.46 1.16 -18.28
CA ARG A 338 15.08 1.19 -18.76
C ARG A 338 14.96 0.39 -20.04
N TRP A 339 14.32 -0.77 -19.94
CA TRP A 339 14.16 -1.69 -21.07
C TRP A 339 13.42 -1.03 -22.23
N GLY A 340 13.96 -1.14 -23.44
CA GLY A 340 13.37 -0.54 -24.66
C GLY A 340 13.48 0.99 -24.73
N LYS A 341 14.10 1.66 -23.75
CA LYS A 341 14.38 3.11 -23.81
C LYS A 341 15.83 3.37 -24.21
N LYS A 342 16.07 4.52 -24.84
CA LYS A 342 17.41 4.95 -25.28
C LYS A 342 18.25 5.57 -24.15
N ARG A 343 17.65 5.82 -22.98
CA ARG A 343 18.28 6.53 -21.86
C ARG A 343 18.03 5.81 -20.55
N ASN A 344 19.05 5.72 -19.70
CA ASN A 344 18.96 5.17 -18.36
C ASN A 344 18.72 6.28 -17.33
N THR A 345 18.28 5.89 -16.14
CA THR A 345 18.02 6.83 -15.03
C THR A 345 19.04 6.61 -13.93
N VAL A 346 19.74 7.67 -13.54
CA VAL A 346 20.56 7.72 -12.31
C VAL A 346 19.81 8.52 -11.26
N THR A 347 19.90 8.11 -10.00
CA THR A 347 19.19 8.76 -8.91
C THR A 347 20.10 9.13 -7.76
N LEU A 348 19.91 10.32 -7.19
CA LEU A 348 20.41 10.66 -5.86
C LEU A 348 19.25 10.80 -4.90
N VAL A 349 19.39 10.23 -3.71
CA VAL A 349 18.36 10.26 -2.66
C VAL A 349 18.98 10.68 -1.33
N GLY A 350 18.48 11.74 -0.71
CA GLY A 350 19.00 12.24 0.57
C GLY A 350 18.08 13.27 1.23
N ALA A 351 18.33 13.57 2.51
CA ALA A 351 17.52 14.53 3.28
C ALA A 351 17.99 16.00 3.12
N ASN A 352 19.27 16.23 2.82
CA ASN A 352 19.83 17.57 2.63
C ASN A 352 19.71 18.00 1.17
N LYS A 353 18.73 18.88 0.88
CA LYS A 353 18.45 19.32 -0.50
C LYS A 353 19.59 20.14 -1.07
N GLU A 354 20.13 21.07 -0.30
CA GLU A 354 21.21 21.98 -0.72
C GLU A 354 22.48 21.18 -1.09
N TYR A 355 22.76 20.11 -0.33
CA TYR A 355 23.86 19.20 -0.65
C TYR A 355 23.60 18.42 -1.95
N LEU A 356 22.39 17.90 -2.18
CA LEU A 356 22.04 17.26 -3.44
C LEU A 356 22.17 18.22 -4.63
N GLU A 357 21.73 19.47 -4.47
CA GLU A 357 21.86 20.52 -5.49
C GLU A 357 23.34 20.79 -5.82
N SER A 358 24.23 20.77 -4.82
CA SER A 358 25.67 20.94 -5.03
C SER A 358 26.32 19.83 -5.87
N LEU A 359 25.71 18.63 -5.91
CA LEU A 359 26.21 17.49 -6.68
C LEU A 359 25.74 17.48 -8.14
N VAL A 360 24.75 18.31 -8.51
CA VAL A 360 24.11 18.25 -9.84
C VAL A 360 25.12 18.36 -10.97
N ALA A 361 25.98 19.38 -10.95
CA ALA A 361 26.95 19.61 -12.03
C ALA A 361 27.98 18.47 -12.16
N GLU A 362 28.41 17.88 -11.05
CA GLU A 362 29.32 16.74 -11.04
C GLU A 362 28.67 15.49 -11.63
N VAL A 363 27.41 15.23 -11.27
CA VAL A 363 26.66 14.07 -11.79
C VAL A 363 26.31 14.22 -13.26
N GLU A 364 25.85 15.39 -13.69
CA GLU A 364 25.56 15.66 -15.11
C GLU A 364 26.79 15.43 -15.99
N ALA A 365 27.96 15.89 -15.54
CA ALA A 365 29.23 15.65 -16.23
C ALA A 365 29.63 14.17 -16.21
N GLY A 366 29.56 13.52 -15.05
CA GLY A 366 30.00 12.13 -14.88
C GLY A 366 29.12 11.09 -15.60
N VAL A 367 27.85 11.42 -15.87
CA VAL A 367 26.91 10.55 -16.58
C VAL A 367 26.56 11.04 -17.98
N GLU A 368 27.18 12.13 -18.46
CA GLU A 368 26.81 12.80 -19.73
C GLU A 368 25.29 13.03 -19.86
N GLY A 369 24.67 13.38 -18.74
CA GLY A 369 23.22 13.40 -18.55
C GLY A 369 22.68 14.77 -18.20
N LYS A 370 21.37 14.82 -17.90
CA LYS A 370 20.69 16.02 -17.42
C LYS A 370 19.75 15.68 -16.27
N LEU A 371 19.62 16.60 -15.32
CA LEU A 371 18.57 16.54 -14.31
C LEU A 371 17.19 16.62 -14.98
N VAL A 372 16.27 15.75 -14.57
CA VAL A 372 14.89 15.65 -15.07
C VAL A 372 13.90 15.56 -13.90
N GLU A 373 12.65 15.98 -14.12
CA GLU A 373 11.59 15.86 -13.11
C GLU A 373 10.95 14.48 -13.12
N LYS A 374 10.85 13.88 -14.32
CA LYS A 374 10.34 12.53 -14.55
C LYS A 374 11.30 11.75 -15.43
N GLU A 375 11.29 10.44 -15.27
CA GLU A 375 12.21 9.55 -15.97
C GLU A 375 12.12 9.68 -17.50
N ASP A 376 10.93 9.95 -18.03
CA ASP A 376 10.66 10.01 -19.48
C ASP A 376 10.86 11.40 -20.11
N ASP A 377 11.23 12.44 -19.36
CA ASP A 377 11.20 13.83 -19.86
C ASP A 377 12.07 14.08 -21.11
N LEU A 378 13.14 13.30 -21.29
CA LEU A 378 14.07 13.39 -22.42
C LEU A 378 14.00 12.19 -23.37
N ASP A 379 13.01 11.32 -23.19
CA ASP A 379 12.78 10.25 -24.13
C ASP A 379 12.12 10.79 -25.39
N PRO A 380 12.50 10.30 -26.59
CA PRO A 380 11.73 10.60 -27.79
C PRO A 380 10.28 10.10 -27.60
N PRO A 381 9.29 10.75 -28.23
CA PRO A 381 7.92 10.24 -28.25
C PRO A 381 7.93 8.77 -28.65
N SER A 382 7.18 7.93 -27.92
CA SER A 382 7.15 6.51 -28.23
C SER A 382 6.51 6.30 -29.61
N ASP A 383 7.23 5.69 -30.55
CA ASP A 383 6.71 5.28 -31.86
C ASP A 383 5.71 4.10 -31.78
N THR A 384 5.17 3.80 -30.60
CA THR A 384 4.21 2.72 -30.35
C THR A 384 2.77 3.25 -30.29
N GLU A 385 2.33 3.89 -31.37
CA GLU A 385 0.92 3.87 -31.81
C GLU A 385 0.86 3.26 -33.22
N HIS A 386 1.31 2.02 -33.36
CA HIS A 386 1.00 1.23 -34.54
C HIS A 386 0.42 -0.14 -34.15
N VAL A 387 -0.91 -0.19 -34.26
CA VAL A 387 -1.73 -1.31 -34.73
C VAL A 387 -1.74 -2.58 -33.87
N TYR A 388 -2.76 -2.67 -33.02
CA TYR A 388 -3.60 -3.87 -32.96
C TYR A 388 -5.08 -3.45 -32.94
N SER A 389 -5.57 -3.08 -34.12
CA SER A 389 -6.99 -3.19 -34.47
C SER A 389 -7.12 -4.34 -35.47
N GLN A 390 -7.43 -5.54 -34.98
CA GLN A 390 -8.23 -6.54 -35.69
C GLN A 390 -9.03 -7.33 -34.65
#